data_AF-A0A7C5PHN5-F1
#
_entry.id   AF-A0A7C5PHN5-F1
#
_cell.length_a   1.000
_cell.length_b   1.000
_cell.length_c   1.000
_cell.angle_alpha   90.00
_cell.angle_beta   90.00
_cell.angle_gamma   90.00
#
_symmetry.space_group_name_H-M   'P 1'
#
loop_
_entity.id
_entity.type
_entity.pdbx_description
1 polymer ?
#
loop_
_entity_poly.entity_id
_entity_poly.type
_entity_poly.pdbx_seq_one_letter_code
_entity_poly.pdbx_strand_id
1 'polypeptide(L)' 'MFFLFISSKTGTTMIQIGEKGPTFKLEDHLGRTVDLQDLLGKGHVMLLFYPLDFTPT' A
#
# COMPACT_ATOMS: atom_id res chain seq x y z
N MET A 1 -2.77 8.82 16.52
CA MET A 1 -2.36 9.37 15.21
C MET A 1 -1.16 8.55 14.73
N PHE A 2 -1.37 7.58 13.85
CA PHE A 2 -0.31 6.69 13.35
C PHE A 2 0.01 7.08 11.91
N PHE A 3 1.28 7.38 11.65
CA PHE A 3 1.80 7.66 10.30
C PHE A 3 2.39 6.38 9.72
N LEU A 4 2.26 6.28 8.40
CA LEU A 4 2.44 5.07 7.65
C LEU A 4 3.71 5.12 6.81
N PHE A 5 4.58 4.13 7.00
CA PHE A 5 5.90 4.04 6.37
C PHE A 5 5.85 3.03 5.22
N ILE A 6 6.10 3.48 3.99
CA ILE A 6 6.37 2.60 2.85
C ILE A 6 7.88 2.59 2.66
N SER A 7 8.50 1.42 2.83
CA SER A 7 9.95 1.25 2.69
C SER A 7 10.31 0.77 1.29
N SER A 8 10.96 1.64 0.51
CA SER A 8 11.73 1.26 -0.69
C SER A 8 13.17 0.95 -0.28
N LYS A 9 13.81 -0.03 -0.92
CA LYS A 9 15.19 -0.50 -0.63
C LYS A 9 16.28 0.54 -0.93
N THR A 10 15.93 1.81 -1.16
CA THR A 10 16.87 2.92 -1.36
C THR A 10 16.19 4.20 -0.88
N GLY A 11 16.56 4.69 0.30
CA GLY A 11 16.11 5.98 0.81
C GLY A 11 14.65 6.02 1.25
N THR A 12 14.45 6.30 2.54
CA THR A 12 13.15 6.44 3.19
C THR A 12 12.44 7.73 2.77
N THR A 13 12.06 7.85 1.50
CA THR A 13 11.34 9.02 1.02
C THR A 13 9.84 8.78 1.22
N MET A 14 9.26 9.55 2.14
CA MET A 14 7.81 9.62 2.30
C MET A 14 7.18 10.09 0.98
N ILE A 15 6.12 9.42 0.53
CA ILE A 15 5.39 9.83 -0.68
C ILE A 15 4.88 11.25 -0.49
N GLN A 16 5.13 12.11 -1.48
CA GLN A 16 4.71 13.50 -1.44
C GLN A 16 3.37 13.70 -2.16
N ILE A 17 2.61 14.72 -1.74
CA ILE A 17 1.37 15.10 -2.42
C ILE A 17 1.70 15.54 -3.85
N GLY A 18 0.92 15.04 -4.82
CA GLY A 18 1.11 15.32 -6.24
C GLY A 18 2.13 14.42 -6.93
N GLU A 19 2.87 13.60 -6.18
CA GLU A 19 3.72 12.56 -6.75
C GLU A 19 2.87 11.39 -7.25
N LYS A 20 3.32 10.74 -8.33
CA LYS A 20 2.73 9.47 -8.75
C LYS A 20 2.96 8.43 -7.65
N GLY A 21 1.88 7.84 -7.14
CA GLY A 21 1.95 6.78 -6.13
C GLY A 21 2.70 5.54 -6.62
N PRO A 22 3.21 4.70 -5.69
CA PRO A 22 3.97 3.50 -6.02
C PRO A 22 3.09 2.47 -6.72
N THR A 23 3.65 1.74 -7.67
CA THR A 23 2.99 0.60 -8.28
C THR A 23 3.22 -0.66 -7.45
N PHE A 24 2.20 -1.51 -7.32
CA PHE A 24 2.35 -2.81 -6.69
C PHE A 24 1.44 -3.85 -7.34
N LYS A 25 1.84 -5.10 -7.18
CA LYS A 25 1.08 -6.29 -7.52
C LYS A 25 1.28 -7.29 -6.39
N LEU A 26 0.23 -7.54 -5.61
CA LEU A 26 0.29 -8.32 -4.38
C LEU A 26 -0.86 -9.33 -4.35
N GLU A 27 -0.65 -10.44 -3.66
CA GLU A 27 -1.71 -11.40 -3.38
C GLU A 27 -2.54 -10.93 -2.19
N ASP A 28 -3.86 -11.10 -2.26
CA ASP A 28 -4.74 -10.93 -1.11
C ASP A 28 -4.83 -12.21 -0.25
N HIS A 29 -5.63 -12.15 0.82
CA HIS A 29 -5.81 -13.27 1.74
C HIS A 29 -6.51 -14.50 1.12
N LEU A 30 -7.07 -14.38 -0.08
CA LEU A 30 -7.69 -15.48 -0.83
C LEU A 30 -6.78 -15.99 -1.96
N GLY A 31 -5.56 -15.48 -2.10
CA GLY A 31 -4.64 -15.83 -3.18
C GLY A 31 -5.07 -15.27 -4.54
N ARG A 32 -5.80 -14.14 -4.54
CA ARG A 32 -6.08 -13.39 -5.76
C ARG A 32 -5.03 -12.30 -5.91
N THR A 33 -4.53 -12.17 -7.13
CA THR A 33 -3.62 -11.07 -7.46
C THR A 33 -4.37 -9.75 -7.57
N VAL A 34 -3.94 -8.77 -6.77
CA VAL A 34 -4.38 -7.36 -6.84
C VAL A 34 -3.26 -6.53 -7.46
N ASP A 35 -3.53 -5.94 -8.62
CA ASP A 35 -2.64 -4.98 -9.28
C ASP A 35 -3.22 -3.56 -9.15
N LEU A 36 -2.41 -2.59 -8.73
CA LEU A 36 -2.85 -1.21 -8.65
C LEU A 36 -3.31 -0.66 -10.01
N GLN A 37 -2.68 -1.09 -11.10
CA GLN A 37 -3.02 -0.61 -12.46
C GLN A 37 -4.47 -0.92 -12.83
N ASP A 38 -4.99 -2.06 -12.36
CA ASP A 38 -6.37 -2.46 -12.62
C ASP A 38 -7.39 -1.61 -11.85
N LEU A 39 -6.97 -0.89 -10.81
CA LEU A 39 -7.81 -0.04 -9.96
C LEU A 39 -7.79 1.43 -10.39
N LEU A 40 -6.78 1.86 -11.15
CA LEU A 40 -6.66 3.25 -11.62
C LEU A 40 -7.85 3.65 -12.49
N GLY A 41 -8.39 4.84 -12.25
CA GLY A 41 -9.54 5.39 -12.98
C GLY A 41 -10.91 4.79 -12.60
N LYS A 42 -10.95 3.73 -11.78
CA LYS A 42 -12.21 3.15 -11.29
C LYS A 42 -12.70 3.76 -9.96
N GLY A 43 -11.83 4.49 -9.27
CA GLY A 43 -12.14 5.17 -8.01
C GLY A 43 -10.88 5.63 -7.28
N HIS A 44 -11.06 6.18 -6.09
CA HIS A 44 -9.95 6.51 -5.20
C HIS A 44 -9.42 5.24 -4.51
N VAL A 45 -8.10 5.12 -4.40
CA VAL A 45 -7.43 4.00 -3.74
C VAL A 45 -6.77 4.51 -2.46
N MET A 46 -7.08 3.86 -1.33
CA MET A 46 -6.45 4.13 -0.04
C MET A 46 -5.46 3.03 0.30
N LEU A 47 -4.22 3.39 0.62
CA LEU A 47 -3.19 2.44 1.04
C LEU A 47 -3.08 2.45 2.57
N LEU A 48 -3.33 1.31 3.19
CA LEU A 48 -3.18 1.08 4.62
C LEU A 48 -2.11 -0.02 4.82
N PHE A 49 -0.97 0.34 5.38
CA PHE A 49 0.01 -0.62 5.87
C PHE A 49 -0.11 -0.66 7.40
N TYR A 50 0.00 -1.85 7.97
CA TYR A 50 -0.04 -2.05 9.41
C TYR A 50 0.90 -3.22 9.73
N PRO A 51 1.57 -3.21 10.89
CA PRO A 51 2.73 -4.06 11.14
C PRO A 51 2.40 -5.53 11.39
N LEU A 52 1.25 -5.83 12.00
CA LEU A 52 0.87 -7.19 12.34
C LEU A 52 -0.65 -7.30 12.53
N ASP A 53 -1.22 -8.42 12.08
CA ASP A 53 -2.66 -8.70 12.11
C ASP A 53 -3.11 -9.51 13.34
N PHE A 54 -2.16 -10.02 14.12
CA PHE A 54 -2.45 -10.82 15.32
C PHE A 54 -2.51 -9.94 16.57
N THR A 55 -3.70 -9.77 17.13
CA THR A 55 -3.88 -9.34 18.53
C THR A 55 -3.99 -10.59 19.42
N PRO A 56 -3.27 -10.67 20.56
CA PRO A 56 -3.42 -11.79 21.48
C PRO A 56 -4.81 -11.74 22.14
N THR A 57 -5.48 -12.90 22.21
CA THR A 57 -6.67 -13.13 23.04
C THR A 57 -6.30 -13.35 24.50
#